data_AF-A0A522BNT0-F1
#
_entry.id   AF-A0A522BNT0-F1
#
_cell.length_a   1.000
_cell.length_b   1.000
_cell.length_c   1.000
_cell.angle_alpha   90.00
_cell.angle_beta   90.00
_cell.angle_gamma   90.00
#
_symmetry.space_group_name_H-M   'P 1'
#
loop_
_entity.id
_entity.type
_entity.pdbx_description
1 polymer ?
#
loop_
_entity_poly.entity_id
_entity_poly.type
_entity_poly.pdbx_seq_one_letter_code
_entity_poly.pdbx_strand_id
1 'polypeptide(L)'
;MKIFKESWIAVKLLLNDRRAQVVAALGALAFGYLNYWLFYQVTTFSHFWRQGIADEYGRFSVAYTITAIAATVATIALFGIGAALLDWQFRHKRQEKLGNLFAGGFGTLSGAFGAACPVCGAFLLQALGVASGISLFPLKGLEFKFLSLGLLAAGTVYSGAKSLPLLQSKCDDCRPRLAEKTGSAPAPAANFWGRNALTNFLIAVLALNHILIGQVAVGMGGNGSGSSSKSVGAFLGSLIGIKSAAAKVIIAPKLNPDGRTTSLVEQPTITEVPANPNSGDALADSKVVMLATGKPFYAPDDIDFDDPINAQNKWGAYEDGIQLTGALQTRYDQLISAMLCSYCCGSPTRATLNKQCGCAHARAVRGFYKYMLQTYGDKYSNEELIGESHRWYALWYPKGMLEDYLLATGKGDVIGHETHGGAGADGRHGL
;
A
#
# COMPACT_ATOMS: atom_id res chain seq x y z
N MET A 1 30.41 0.21 -16.29
CA MET A 1 30.68 1.55 -16.88
C MET A 1 30.48 1.63 -18.40
N LYS A 2 31.03 0.69 -19.20
CA LYS A 2 30.88 0.68 -20.68
C LYS A 2 29.42 0.70 -21.17
N ILE A 3 28.57 -0.19 -20.64
CA ILE A 3 27.14 -0.33 -21.02
C ILE A 3 26.35 0.97 -20.79
N PHE A 4 26.62 1.67 -19.69
CA PHE A 4 25.97 2.96 -19.40
C PHE A 4 26.34 4.03 -20.43
N LYS A 5 27.62 4.12 -20.82
CA LYS A 5 28.09 5.07 -21.84
C LYS A 5 27.46 4.77 -23.20
N GLU A 6 27.40 3.49 -23.58
CA GLU A 6 26.78 3.04 -24.83
C GLU A 6 25.28 3.35 -24.84
N SER A 7 24.57 3.06 -23.75
CA SER A 7 23.16 3.39 -23.63
C SER A 7 22.90 4.89 -23.69
N TRP A 8 23.75 5.70 -23.06
CA TRP A 8 23.58 7.15 -23.07
C TRP A 8 23.70 7.72 -24.49
N ILE A 9 24.67 7.21 -25.26
CA ILE A 9 24.81 7.57 -26.68
C ILE A 9 23.58 7.12 -27.47
N ALA A 10 23.08 5.90 -27.23
CA ALA A 10 21.89 5.39 -27.90
C ALA A 10 20.65 6.24 -27.61
N VAL A 11 20.44 6.63 -26.36
CA VAL A 11 19.31 7.50 -25.96
C VAL A 11 19.44 8.88 -26.62
N LYS A 12 20.63 9.47 -26.65
CA LYS A 12 20.85 10.75 -27.36
C LYS A 12 20.54 10.66 -28.85
N LEU A 13 21.00 9.59 -29.51
CA LEU A 13 20.74 9.35 -30.93
C LEU A 13 19.24 9.13 -31.19
N LEU A 14 18.59 8.34 -30.34
CA LEU A 14 17.15 8.10 -30.40
C LEU A 14 16.37 9.39 -30.22
N LEU A 15 16.70 10.20 -29.23
CA LEU A 15 16.02 11.47 -28.97
C LEU A 15 16.32 12.54 -30.02
N ASN A 16 17.17 12.27 -31.01
CA ASN A 16 17.31 13.12 -32.20
C ASN A 16 16.24 12.83 -33.26
N ASP A 17 15.63 11.63 -33.24
CA ASP A 17 14.51 11.29 -34.11
C ASP A 17 13.21 11.95 -33.58
N ARG A 18 12.62 12.83 -34.40
CA ARG A 18 11.36 13.54 -34.08
C ARG A 18 10.23 12.59 -33.70
N ARG A 19 10.16 11.42 -34.31
CA ARG A 19 9.10 10.44 -33.98
C ARG A 19 9.35 9.79 -32.62
N ALA A 20 10.61 9.46 -32.31
CA ALA A 20 10.96 8.92 -31.00
C ALA A 20 10.74 9.94 -29.88
N GLN A 21 11.01 11.24 -30.12
CA GLN A 21 10.66 12.32 -29.18
C GLN A 21 9.15 12.35 -28.89
N VAL A 22 8.31 12.26 -29.94
CA VAL A 22 6.84 12.27 -29.79
C VAL A 22 6.37 11.04 -29.00
N VAL A 23 6.88 9.85 -29.31
CA VAL A 23 6.52 8.62 -28.56
C VAL A 23 6.98 8.72 -27.11
N ALA A 24 8.17 9.26 -26.84
CA ALA A 24 8.66 9.45 -25.47
C ALA A 24 7.78 10.42 -24.69
N ALA A 25 7.41 11.56 -25.30
CA ALA A 25 6.56 12.56 -24.67
C ALA A 25 5.14 12.03 -24.40
N LEU A 26 4.51 11.39 -25.39
CA LEU A 26 3.17 10.80 -25.22
C LEU A 26 3.17 9.66 -24.21
N GLY A 27 4.19 8.79 -24.23
CA GLY A 27 4.35 7.72 -23.25
C GLY A 27 4.51 8.25 -21.82
N ALA A 28 5.34 9.28 -21.63
CA ALA A 28 5.51 9.96 -20.34
C ALA A 28 4.21 10.65 -19.88
N LEU A 29 3.51 11.35 -20.76
CA LEU A 29 2.25 12.02 -20.43
C LEU A 29 1.15 11.03 -20.06
N ALA A 30 0.98 9.96 -20.84
CA ALA A 30 -0.02 8.92 -20.57
C ALA A 30 0.26 8.22 -19.24
N PHE A 31 1.52 7.83 -18.98
CA PHE A 31 1.92 7.21 -17.72
C PHE A 31 1.83 8.18 -16.54
N GLY A 32 2.20 9.45 -16.73
CA GLY A 32 2.06 10.52 -15.74
C GLY A 32 0.60 10.76 -15.37
N TYR A 33 -0.30 10.83 -16.35
CA TYR A 33 -1.74 10.93 -16.13
C TYR A 33 -2.28 9.73 -15.37
N LEU A 34 -1.90 8.51 -15.75
CA LEU A 34 -2.32 7.30 -15.04
C LEU A 34 -1.83 7.31 -13.57
N ASN A 35 -0.58 7.69 -13.33
CA ASN A 35 -0.04 7.82 -11.97
C ASN A 35 -0.79 8.89 -11.16
N TYR A 36 -1.08 10.04 -11.78
CA TYR A 36 -1.85 11.11 -11.14
C TYR A 36 -3.28 10.67 -10.81
N TRP A 37 -3.97 10.03 -11.76
CA TRP A 37 -5.32 9.52 -11.58
C TRP A 37 -5.40 8.49 -10.45
N LEU A 38 -4.47 7.52 -10.43
CA LEU A 38 -4.39 6.52 -9.36
C LEU A 38 -4.05 7.15 -8.02
N PHE A 39 -3.13 8.12 -7.98
CA PHE A 39 -2.77 8.83 -6.76
C PHE A 39 -3.99 9.54 -6.17
N TYR A 40 -4.81 10.16 -7.02
CA TYR A 40 -6.04 10.85 -6.62
C TYR A 40 -7.13 9.93 -6.06
N GLN A 41 -7.09 8.63 -6.34
CA GLN A 41 -7.99 7.66 -5.72
C GLN A 41 -7.68 7.46 -4.22
N VAL A 42 -6.44 7.72 -3.80
CA VAL A 42 -5.97 7.45 -2.43
C VAL A 42 -5.76 8.74 -1.64
N THR A 43 -5.21 9.79 -2.26
CA THR A 43 -4.89 11.06 -1.58
C THR A 43 -4.79 12.22 -2.57
N THR A 44 -4.77 13.45 -2.05
CA THR A 44 -4.55 14.65 -2.87
C THR A 44 -3.14 15.17 -2.72
N PHE A 45 -2.64 15.90 -3.73
CA PHE A 45 -1.28 16.44 -3.69
C PHE A 45 -1.09 17.42 -2.53
N SER A 46 -2.09 18.27 -2.28
CA SER A 46 -2.09 19.22 -1.17
C SER A 46 -2.03 18.52 0.18
N HIS A 47 -2.78 17.42 0.35
CA HIS A 47 -2.75 16.61 1.57
C HIS A 47 -1.39 15.95 1.75
N PHE A 48 -0.92 15.21 0.73
CA PHE A 48 0.39 14.55 0.76
C PHE A 48 1.55 15.51 1.09
N TRP A 49 1.54 16.70 0.48
CA TRP A 49 2.52 17.74 0.72
C TRP A 49 2.45 18.32 2.14
N ARG A 50 1.24 18.60 2.64
CA ARG A 50 1.05 19.09 4.02
C ARG A 50 1.51 18.08 5.05
N GLN A 51 1.16 16.80 4.89
CA GLN A 51 1.63 15.72 5.77
C GLN A 51 3.15 15.61 5.76
N GLY A 52 3.75 15.78 4.57
CA GLY A 52 5.20 15.81 4.39
C GLY A 52 5.90 16.89 5.20
N ILE A 53 5.37 18.12 5.17
CA ILE A 53 5.93 19.27 5.88
C ILE A 53 5.58 19.26 7.38
N ALA A 54 4.46 18.66 7.76
CA ALA A 54 3.99 18.56 9.14
C ALA A 54 4.66 17.42 9.95
N ASP A 55 5.79 16.87 9.47
CA ASP A 55 6.53 15.76 10.09
C ASP A 55 5.72 14.47 10.31
N GLU A 56 4.64 14.26 9.55
CA GLU A 56 3.76 13.10 9.72
C GLU A 56 4.38 11.78 9.24
N TYR A 57 5.42 11.82 8.41
CA TYR A 57 6.17 10.61 8.01
C TYR A 57 7.38 10.31 8.91
N GLY A 58 7.52 11.00 10.05
CA GLY A 58 8.61 10.81 11.02
C GLY A 58 9.80 11.73 10.79
N ARG A 59 10.95 11.44 11.42
CA ARG A 59 12.15 12.32 11.44
C ARG A 59 12.66 12.76 10.05
N PHE A 60 12.34 12.00 9.00
CA PHE A 60 12.76 12.28 7.62
C PHE A 60 11.59 12.66 6.71
N SER A 61 10.50 13.21 7.25
CA SER A 61 9.25 13.42 6.51
C SER A 61 9.38 14.29 5.27
N VAL A 62 10.10 15.39 5.37
CA VAL A 62 10.40 16.27 4.23
C VAL A 62 11.25 15.55 3.18
N ALA A 63 12.30 14.85 3.63
CA ALA A 63 13.18 14.09 2.73
C ALA A 63 12.43 12.96 2.01
N TYR A 64 11.55 12.25 2.72
CA TYR A 64 10.67 11.23 2.16
C TYR A 64 9.77 11.83 1.07
N THR A 65 9.11 12.95 1.35
CA THR A 65 8.19 13.62 0.42
C THR A 65 8.89 14.06 -0.86
N ILE A 66 10.04 14.72 -0.72
CA ILE A 66 10.85 15.17 -1.86
C ILE A 66 11.34 13.96 -2.68
N THR A 67 11.84 12.92 -2.01
CA THR A 67 12.35 11.71 -2.66
C THR A 67 11.24 10.98 -3.41
N ALA A 68 10.05 10.87 -2.82
CA ALA A 68 8.90 10.24 -3.45
C ALA A 68 8.45 10.99 -4.71
N ILE A 69 8.44 12.33 -4.68
CA ILE A 69 8.12 13.17 -5.84
C ILE A 69 9.20 13.01 -6.92
N ALA A 70 10.49 13.14 -6.54
CA ALA A 70 11.61 13.02 -7.46
C ALA A 70 11.66 11.65 -8.15
N ALA A 71 11.47 10.56 -7.39
CA ALA A 71 11.41 9.21 -7.93
C ALA A 71 10.24 9.03 -8.90
N THR A 72 9.10 9.66 -8.62
CA THR A 72 7.92 9.61 -9.51
C THR A 72 8.20 10.33 -10.84
N VAL A 73 8.77 11.54 -10.78
CA VAL A 73 9.18 12.30 -11.98
C VAL A 73 10.22 11.51 -12.79
N ALA A 74 11.22 10.93 -12.13
CA ALA A 74 12.24 10.13 -12.80
C ALA A 74 11.64 8.88 -13.48
N THR A 75 10.69 8.20 -12.82
CA THR A 75 10.00 7.03 -13.38
C THR A 75 9.20 7.40 -14.62
N ILE A 76 8.47 8.53 -14.58
CA ILE A 76 7.71 9.03 -15.73
C ILE A 76 8.62 9.29 -16.94
N ALA A 77 9.76 9.97 -16.72
CA ALA A 77 10.71 10.25 -17.78
C ALA A 77 11.32 8.96 -18.36
N LEU A 78 11.76 8.04 -17.50
CA LEU A 78 12.35 6.76 -17.93
C LEU A 78 11.34 5.89 -18.68
N PHE A 79 10.07 5.89 -18.28
CA PHE A 79 9.02 5.16 -18.98
C PHE A 79 8.84 5.68 -20.41
N GLY A 80 8.80 7.01 -20.59
CA GLY A 80 8.76 7.62 -21.93
C GLY A 80 9.95 7.21 -22.80
N ILE A 81 11.17 7.29 -22.28
CA ILE A 81 12.38 6.86 -23.01
C ILE A 81 12.32 5.37 -23.36
N GLY A 82 11.87 4.53 -22.42
CA GLY A 82 11.67 3.10 -22.63
C GLY A 82 10.65 2.80 -23.73
N ALA A 83 9.52 3.50 -23.74
CA ALA A 83 8.49 3.38 -24.77
C ALA A 83 9.02 3.75 -26.16
N ALA A 84 9.80 4.82 -26.27
CA ALA A 84 10.43 5.23 -27.53
C ALA A 84 11.48 4.21 -28.02
N LEU A 85 12.29 3.66 -27.11
CA LEU A 85 13.25 2.59 -27.44
C LEU A 85 12.55 1.34 -27.95
N LEU A 86 11.44 0.96 -27.31
CA LEU A 86 10.64 -0.19 -27.71
C LEU A 86 10.00 0.03 -29.08
N ASP A 87 9.29 1.14 -29.28
CA ASP A 87 8.67 1.49 -30.56
C ASP A 87 9.71 1.52 -31.70
N TRP A 88 10.87 2.12 -31.46
CA TRP A 88 11.95 2.12 -32.44
C TRP A 88 12.44 0.70 -32.78
N GLN A 89 12.63 -0.15 -31.76
CA GLN A 89 13.02 -1.55 -31.98
C GLN A 89 11.96 -2.33 -32.74
N PHE A 90 10.68 -2.18 -32.41
CA PHE A 90 9.57 -2.83 -33.10
C PHE A 90 9.52 -2.47 -34.58
N ARG A 91 9.78 -1.21 -34.92
CA ARG A 91 9.76 -0.74 -36.30
C ARG A 91 10.95 -1.23 -37.13
N HIS A 92 12.11 -1.44 -36.51
CA HIS A 92 13.36 -1.72 -37.22
C HIS A 92 13.87 -3.15 -37.08
N LYS A 93 13.32 -3.96 -36.16
CA LYS A 93 13.58 -5.40 -36.01
C LYS A 93 12.34 -6.20 -36.40
N ARG A 94 12.02 -6.24 -37.70
CA ARG A 94 11.03 -7.16 -38.24
C ARG A 94 11.67 -8.56 -38.30
N GLN A 95 11.23 -9.46 -37.41
CA GLN A 95 11.50 -10.91 -37.37
C GLN A 95 12.92 -11.40 -37.00
N GLU A 96 13.15 -11.64 -35.70
CA GLU A 96 13.92 -12.80 -35.21
C GLU A 96 13.24 -13.22 -33.90
N LYS A 97 12.30 -14.19 -34.02
CA LYS A 97 11.53 -14.89 -32.97
C LYS A 97 10.91 -14.03 -31.84
N LEU A 98 9.60 -13.87 -31.95
CA LEU A 98 8.67 -13.38 -30.90
C LEU A 98 8.95 -13.98 -29.50
N GLY A 99 9.52 -15.19 -29.42
CA GLY A 99 9.92 -15.84 -28.15
C GLY A 99 11.02 -15.13 -27.34
N ASN A 100 11.97 -14.44 -27.99
CA ASN A 100 12.97 -13.63 -27.27
C ASN A 100 12.48 -12.21 -26.96
N LEU A 101 11.38 -11.80 -27.61
CA LEU A 101 10.67 -10.56 -27.35
C LEU A 101 9.90 -10.64 -26.02
N PHE A 102 9.36 -11.82 -25.68
CA PHE A 102 8.80 -12.11 -24.35
C PHE A 102 9.84 -12.00 -23.22
N ALA A 103 11.12 -12.32 -23.48
CA ALA A 103 12.18 -12.20 -22.48
C ALA A 103 12.73 -10.75 -22.29
N GLY A 104 12.62 -9.88 -23.31
CA GLY A 104 13.18 -8.52 -23.27
C GLY A 104 12.15 -7.38 -23.22
N GLY A 105 11.00 -7.55 -23.88
CA GLY A 105 9.90 -6.59 -23.91
C GLY A 105 8.96 -6.72 -22.72
N PHE A 106 8.76 -7.94 -22.20
CA PHE A 106 8.12 -8.10 -20.90
C PHE A 106 9.03 -7.53 -19.81
N GLY A 107 10.36 -7.68 -19.82
CA GLY A 107 11.22 -7.02 -18.81
C GLY A 107 11.05 -5.50 -18.67
N THR A 108 10.62 -4.80 -19.73
CA THR A 108 10.26 -3.37 -19.71
C THR A 108 8.77 -3.14 -19.41
N LEU A 109 7.87 -4.01 -19.89
CA LEU A 109 6.43 -3.95 -19.59
C LEU A 109 6.07 -4.52 -18.21
N SER A 110 6.53 -5.70 -17.79
CA SER A 110 6.52 -6.18 -16.40
C SER A 110 7.48 -5.42 -15.48
N GLY A 111 8.50 -4.75 -16.01
CA GLY A 111 9.19 -3.69 -15.26
C GLY A 111 8.28 -2.47 -15.01
N ALA A 112 7.40 -2.14 -15.96
CA ALA A 112 6.43 -1.05 -15.80
C ALA A 112 5.11 -1.46 -15.11
N PHE A 113 4.74 -2.75 -15.14
CA PHE A 113 3.51 -3.32 -14.58
C PHE A 113 3.75 -4.03 -13.24
N GLY A 114 4.85 -4.78 -13.11
CA GLY A 114 5.29 -5.41 -11.85
C GLY A 114 6.11 -4.49 -10.96
N ALA A 115 6.71 -3.44 -11.54
CA ALA A 115 7.25 -2.29 -10.81
C ALA A 115 6.38 -1.04 -11.02
N ALA A 116 5.11 -1.22 -11.39
CA ALA A 116 4.14 -0.14 -11.38
C ALA A 116 4.12 0.45 -9.97
N CYS A 117 4.48 1.74 -9.87
CA CYS A 117 4.36 2.70 -8.77
C CYS A 117 3.85 2.13 -7.42
N PRO A 118 4.36 2.50 -6.23
CA PRO A 118 3.71 2.10 -4.97
C PRO A 118 2.23 2.48 -4.90
N VAL A 119 1.73 3.37 -5.76
CA VAL A 119 0.30 3.60 -5.95
C VAL A 119 -0.38 2.41 -6.66
N CYS A 120 0.19 1.87 -7.74
CA CYS A 120 -0.29 0.69 -8.44
C CYS A 120 -0.03 -0.60 -7.66
N GLY A 121 1.14 -0.74 -7.04
CA GLY A 121 1.49 -1.87 -6.18
C GLY A 121 0.61 -1.90 -4.93
N ALA A 122 0.38 -0.76 -4.25
CA ALA A 122 -0.55 -0.71 -3.14
C ALA A 122 -1.99 -0.94 -3.56
N PHE A 123 -2.45 -0.34 -4.66
CA PHE A 123 -3.80 -0.57 -5.17
C PHE A 123 -4.01 -2.02 -5.62
N LEU A 124 -3.06 -2.64 -6.33
CA LEU A 124 -3.13 -4.04 -6.77
C LEU A 124 -2.96 -5.00 -5.60
N LEU A 125 -2.07 -4.74 -4.65
CA LEU A 125 -1.93 -5.56 -3.44
C LEU A 125 -3.17 -5.43 -2.55
N GLN A 126 -3.76 -4.23 -2.44
CA GLN A 126 -5.05 -4.03 -1.76
C GLN A 126 -6.19 -4.74 -2.49
N ALA A 127 -6.24 -4.68 -3.83
CA ALA A 127 -7.23 -5.38 -4.66
C ALA A 127 -7.06 -6.92 -4.63
N LEU A 128 -5.85 -7.41 -4.36
CA LEU A 128 -5.53 -8.82 -4.18
C LEU A 128 -5.59 -9.27 -2.71
N GLY A 129 -6.05 -8.41 -1.78
CA GLY A 129 -6.20 -8.75 -0.35
C GLY A 129 -4.89 -8.80 0.44
N VAL A 130 -3.76 -8.44 -0.16
CA VAL A 130 -2.42 -8.36 0.44
C VAL A 130 -2.15 -6.93 0.94
N ALA A 131 -3.16 -6.28 1.52
CA ALA A 131 -3.10 -4.87 1.94
C ALA A 131 -2.08 -4.61 3.07
N SER A 132 -1.73 -5.64 3.85
CA SER A 132 -0.86 -5.54 5.04
C SER A 132 0.64 -5.58 4.75
N GLY A 133 1.06 -5.93 3.53
CA GLY A 133 2.48 -6.16 3.21
C GLY A 133 3.33 -4.87 3.19
N ILE A 134 2.74 -3.72 2.87
CA ILE A 134 3.50 -2.48 2.58
C ILE A 134 3.79 -1.69 3.87
N SER A 135 2.92 -1.83 4.89
CA SER A 135 3.13 -1.26 6.23
C SER A 135 4.24 -1.96 7.02
N LEU A 136 4.64 -3.17 6.63
CA LEU A 136 5.75 -3.90 7.27
C LEU A 136 7.14 -3.40 6.85
N PHE A 137 7.23 -2.56 5.80
CA PHE A 137 8.49 -2.07 5.29
C PHE A 137 8.90 -0.75 5.97
N PRO A 138 10.17 -0.61 6.39
CA PRO A 138 10.64 0.51 7.22
C PRO A 138 10.53 1.89 6.55
N LEU A 139 10.45 1.97 5.22
CA LEU A 139 10.30 3.21 4.44
C LEU A 139 8.90 3.36 3.82
N LYS A 140 7.87 2.69 4.37
CA LYS A 140 6.45 2.91 4.02
C LYS A 140 6.16 2.81 2.50
N GLY A 141 6.88 1.95 1.79
CA GLY A 141 6.70 1.71 0.36
C GLY A 141 7.66 2.45 -0.57
N LEU A 142 8.58 3.26 -0.04
CA LEU A 142 9.64 3.90 -0.83
C LEU A 142 10.64 2.88 -1.42
N GLU A 143 10.81 1.73 -0.77
CA GLU A 143 11.62 0.61 -1.24
C GLU A 143 11.15 0.13 -2.61
N PHE A 144 9.84 -0.01 -2.77
CA PHE A 144 9.24 -0.42 -4.04
C PHE A 144 9.38 0.66 -5.12
N LYS A 145 9.37 1.96 -4.76
CA LYS A 145 9.72 3.04 -5.70
C LYS A 145 11.15 2.90 -6.19
N PHE A 146 12.11 2.65 -5.30
CA PHE A 146 13.50 2.50 -5.69
C PHE A 146 13.76 1.24 -6.49
N LEU A 147 13.12 0.12 -6.12
CA LEU A 147 13.19 -1.12 -6.88
C LEU A 147 12.62 -0.92 -8.29
N SER A 148 11.48 -0.25 -8.42
CA SER A 148 10.87 0.11 -9.70
C SER A 148 11.76 0.99 -10.54
N LEU A 149 12.23 2.10 -9.96
CA LEU A 149 13.13 3.01 -10.63
C LEU A 149 14.41 2.30 -11.09
N GLY A 150 14.96 1.43 -10.25
CA GLY A 150 16.15 0.63 -10.53
C GLY A 150 15.93 -0.37 -11.68
N LEU A 151 14.82 -1.11 -11.67
CA LEU A 151 14.45 -2.05 -12.72
C LEU A 151 14.20 -1.33 -14.05
N LEU A 152 13.48 -0.21 -14.04
CA LEU A 152 13.19 0.58 -15.23
C LEU A 152 14.45 1.23 -15.79
N ALA A 153 15.31 1.78 -14.93
CA ALA A 153 16.60 2.33 -15.34
C ALA A 153 17.49 1.23 -15.93
N ALA A 154 17.60 0.07 -15.28
CA ALA A 154 18.40 -1.05 -15.78
C ALA A 154 17.87 -1.57 -17.13
N GLY A 155 16.55 -1.72 -17.27
CA GLY A 155 15.89 -2.14 -18.50
C GLY A 155 16.09 -1.15 -19.64
N THR A 156 16.00 0.15 -19.35
CA THR A 156 16.27 1.23 -20.31
C THR A 156 17.73 1.22 -20.74
N VAL A 157 18.66 1.10 -19.79
CA VAL A 157 20.11 1.05 -20.05
C VAL A 157 20.49 -0.16 -20.91
N TYR A 158 19.95 -1.32 -20.57
CA TYR A 158 20.19 -2.55 -21.32
C TYR A 158 19.64 -2.45 -22.75
N SER A 159 18.40 -1.96 -22.90
CA SER A 159 17.74 -1.81 -24.19
C SER A 159 18.43 -0.77 -25.09
N GLY A 160 18.89 0.34 -24.50
CA GLY A 160 19.66 1.37 -25.20
C GLY A 160 20.99 0.81 -25.71
N ALA A 161 21.78 0.18 -24.84
CA ALA A 161 23.07 -0.40 -25.24
C ALA A 161 22.91 -1.46 -26.34
N LYS A 162 21.89 -2.32 -26.26
CA LYS A 162 21.60 -3.34 -27.28
C LYS A 162 21.13 -2.73 -28.62
N SER A 163 20.52 -1.54 -28.58
CA SER A 163 20.02 -0.86 -29.78
C SER A 163 21.08 0.01 -30.45
N LEU A 164 22.16 0.36 -29.74
CA LEU A 164 23.20 1.28 -30.23
C LEU A 164 23.78 0.90 -31.61
N PRO A 165 24.22 -0.35 -31.88
CA PRO A 165 24.83 -0.68 -33.17
C PRO A 165 23.86 -0.51 -34.34
N LEU A 166 22.57 -0.73 -34.06
CA LEU A 166 21.50 -0.67 -35.06
C LEU A 166 21.01 0.77 -35.25
N LEU A 167 21.06 1.61 -34.20
CA LEU A 167 20.82 3.05 -34.27
C LEU A 167 21.92 3.75 -35.08
N GLN A 168 23.17 3.36 -34.88
CA GLN A 168 24.32 3.90 -35.60
C GLN A 168 24.32 3.57 -37.10
N SER A 169 23.77 2.41 -37.50
CA SER A 169 23.77 1.99 -38.90
C SER A 169 22.59 2.50 -39.72
N LYS A 170 21.51 2.96 -39.08
CA LYS A 170 20.26 3.37 -39.76
C LYS A 170 19.88 4.84 -39.59
N CYS A 171 20.59 5.60 -38.76
CA CYS A 171 20.33 7.02 -38.65
C CYS A 171 21.20 7.79 -39.64
N ASP A 172 20.69 7.99 -40.86
CA ASP A 172 21.37 8.74 -41.93
C ASP A 172 21.68 10.20 -41.52
N ASP A 173 20.84 10.79 -40.65
CA ASP A 173 21.01 12.13 -40.09
C ASP A 173 21.91 12.21 -38.84
N CYS A 174 22.34 11.08 -38.28
CA CYS A 174 23.10 11.06 -37.03
C CYS A 174 24.61 10.88 -37.21
N ARG A 175 25.17 10.98 -38.43
CA ARG A 175 26.59 10.73 -38.69
C ARG A 175 27.44 11.81 -37.99
N PRO A 176 28.12 11.54 -36.86
CA PRO A 176 29.10 12.48 -36.35
C PRO A 176 30.36 12.30 -37.20
N ARG A 177 31.10 13.38 -37.44
CA ARG A 177 32.51 13.30 -37.81
C ARG A 177 33.27 12.61 -36.66
N LEU A 178 33.28 11.29 -36.64
CA LEU A 178 34.20 10.45 -35.88
C LEU A 178 35.00 9.61 -36.88
N ALA A 179 35.62 10.28 -37.84
CA ALA A 179 36.78 9.74 -38.51
C ALA A 179 37.98 10.05 -37.62
N GLU A 180 38.33 9.12 -36.73
CA GLU A 180 39.68 8.55 -36.75
C GLU A 180 39.85 7.42 -35.73
N LYS A 181 40.44 6.33 -36.24
CA LYS A 181 41.11 5.24 -35.55
C LYS A 181 40.25 4.22 -34.81
N THR A 182 39.73 3.29 -35.60
CA THR A 182 39.75 1.87 -35.19
C THR A 182 40.48 1.07 -36.27
N GLY A 183 41.76 0.84 -36.04
CA GLY A 183 42.46 -0.29 -36.65
C GLY A 183 41.81 -1.57 -36.13
N SER A 184 41.44 -2.44 -37.06
CA SER A 184 40.90 -3.76 -36.82
C SER A 184 41.93 -4.65 -36.15
N ALA A 185 41.65 -5.12 -34.94
CA ALA A 185 42.26 -6.32 -34.38
C ALA A 185 41.16 -7.35 -34.11
N PRO A 186 41.36 -8.64 -34.41
CA PRO A 186 40.37 -9.68 -34.17
C PRO A 186 40.21 -9.90 -32.65
N ALA A 187 38.96 -10.02 -32.20
CA ALA A 187 38.65 -10.28 -30.80
C ALA A 187 39.10 -11.70 -30.40
N PRO A 188 39.73 -11.90 -29.22
CA PRO A 188 39.90 -13.22 -28.67
C PRO A 188 38.54 -13.72 -28.15
N ALA A 189 38.24 -14.99 -28.42
CA ALA A 189 37.11 -15.70 -27.87
C ALA A 189 37.19 -15.69 -26.33
N ALA A 190 36.34 -14.88 -25.70
CA ALA A 190 36.27 -14.78 -24.25
C ALA A 190 35.11 -15.64 -23.71
N ASN A 191 35.51 -16.61 -22.90
CA ASN A 191 34.76 -17.66 -22.24
C ASN A 191 33.34 -17.29 -21.74
N PHE A 192 32.42 -18.17 -22.10
CA PHE A 192 30.97 -18.18 -21.88
C PHE A 192 30.53 -18.41 -20.41
N TRP A 193 31.46 -18.43 -19.45
CA TRP A 193 31.21 -19.02 -18.11
C TRP A 193 31.05 -18.04 -16.94
N GLY A 194 31.16 -16.73 -17.15
CA GLY A 194 31.13 -15.72 -16.07
C GLY A 194 29.83 -14.93 -15.87
N ARG A 195 28.84 -15.01 -16.77
CA ARG A 195 27.59 -14.21 -16.72
C ARG A 195 26.44 -14.86 -15.94
N ASN A 196 26.65 -16.06 -15.42
CA ASN A 196 25.60 -16.84 -14.78
C ASN A 196 25.55 -16.64 -13.26
N ALA A 197 26.59 -16.12 -12.60
CA ALA A 197 26.57 -15.98 -11.14
C ALA A 197 25.54 -14.96 -10.65
N LEU A 198 25.48 -13.76 -11.24
CA LEU A 198 24.51 -12.73 -10.86
C LEU A 198 23.09 -13.08 -11.30
N THR A 199 22.94 -13.66 -12.50
CA THR A 199 21.64 -14.09 -13.02
C THR A 199 21.08 -15.26 -12.21
N ASN A 200 21.91 -16.24 -11.88
CA ASN A 200 21.52 -17.36 -11.02
C ASN A 200 21.30 -16.91 -9.58
N PHE A 201 22.06 -15.93 -9.08
CA PHE A 201 21.81 -15.31 -7.78
C PHE A 201 20.46 -14.59 -7.73
N LEU A 202 20.12 -13.81 -8.76
CA LEU A 202 18.81 -13.14 -8.84
C LEU A 202 17.68 -14.16 -9.02
N ILE A 203 17.87 -15.21 -9.81
CA ILE A 203 16.89 -16.31 -9.93
C ILE A 203 16.75 -17.06 -8.61
N ALA A 204 17.85 -17.31 -7.87
CA ALA A 204 17.82 -17.95 -6.56
C ALA A 204 17.13 -17.09 -5.50
N VAL A 205 17.36 -15.77 -5.50
CA VAL A 205 16.68 -14.82 -4.62
C VAL A 205 15.19 -14.74 -4.95
N LEU A 206 14.82 -14.72 -6.24
CA LEU A 206 13.43 -14.73 -6.67
C LEU A 206 12.73 -16.08 -6.39
N ALA A 207 13.44 -17.20 -6.52
CA ALA A 207 12.93 -18.52 -6.18
C ALA A 207 12.80 -18.71 -4.66
N LEU A 208 13.76 -18.22 -3.86
CA LEU A 208 13.66 -18.19 -2.40
C LEU A 208 12.50 -17.32 -1.92
N ASN A 209 12.26 -16.18 -2.58
CA ASN A 209 11.08 -15.35 -2.32
C ASN A 209 9.78 -16.12 -2.62
N HIS A 210 9.75 -16.93 -3.68
CA HIS A 210 8.57 -17.74 -4.01
C HIS A 210 8.36 -18.93 -3.07
N ILE A 211 9.44 -19.56 -2.57
CA ILE A 211 9.38 -20.65 -1.58
C ILE A 211 8.94 -20.14 -0.20
N LEU A 212 9.39 -18.95 0.20
CA LEU A 212 8.96 -18.32 1.46
C LEU A 212 7.48 -17.89 1.41
N ILE A 213 6.99 -17.43 0.27
CA ILE A 213 5.56 -17.15 0.06
C ILE A 213 4.72 -18.44 0.09
N GLY A 214 5.26 -19.56 -0.42
CA GLY A 214 4.63 -20.87 -0.33
C GLY A 214 4.54 -21.43 1.10
N GLN A 215 5.53 -21.15 1.97
CA GLN A 215 5.51 -21.61 3.36
C GLN A 215 4.56 -20.82 4.25
N VAL A 216 4.29 -19.55 3.92
CA VAL A 216 3.26 -18.75 4.61
C VAL A 216 1.83 -19.20 4.21
N ALA A 217 1.65 -19.74 2.99
CA ALA A 217 0.38 -20.33 2.56
C ALA A 217 0.11 -21.73 3.14
N VAL A 218 1.17 -22.51 3.44
CA VAL A 218 1.04 -23.85 4.03
C VAL A 218 0.89 -23.83 5.56
N GLY A 219 1.23 -22.71 6.21
CA GLY A 219 0.93 -22.49 7.63
C GLY A 219 -0.57 -22.30 7.96
N MET A 220 -1.44 -22.24 6.94
CA MET A 220 -2.89 -21.99 7.08
C MET A 220 -3.78 -23.25 7.03
N GLY A 221 -3.26 -24.46 7.22
CA GLY A 221 -4.15 -25.61 7.36
C GLY A 221 -3.48 -26.96 7.35
N GLY A 222 -3.34 -27.56 8.54
CA GLY A 222 -2.94 -28.95 8.70
C GLY A 222 -3.36 -29.47 10.08
N ASN A 223 -4.46 -30.21 10.11
CA ASN A 223 -4.97 -30.94 11.28
C ASN A 223 -3.87 -31.75 11.98
N GLY A 224 -3.77 -31.60 13.30
CA GLY A 224 -2.91 -32.43 14.15
C GLY A 224 -3.30 -32.28 15.62
N SER A 225 -4.21 -33.14 16.06
CA SER A 225 -4.59 -33.39 17.46
C SER A 225 -3.39 -33.53 18.41
N GLY A 226 -3.43 -32.87 19.57
CA GLY A 226 -2.47 -33.13 20.63
C GLY A 226 -2.76 -32.33 21.89
N SER A 227 -3.18 -33.04 22.94
CA SER A 227 -3.70 -32.52 24.21
C SER A 227 -2.72 -31.71 25.06
N SER A 228 -3.36 -30.94 25.95
CA SER A 228 -3.00 -30.70 27.36
C SER A 228 -1.78 -29.84 27.68
N SER A 229 -2.04 -28.63 28.18
CA SER A 229 -1.62 -28.26 29.54
C SER A 229 -2.37 -27.00 30.01
N LYS A 230 -3.32 -27.21 30.92
CA LYS A 230 -3.82 -26.18 31.82
C LYS A 230 -2.67 -25.75 32.73
N SER A 231 -2.44 -24.45 32.88
CA SER A 231 -2.25 -23.81 34.19
C SER A 231 -1.80 -22.35 34.06
N VAL A 232 -2.18 -21.56 35.06
CA VAL A 232 -1.71 -20.20 35.39
C VAL A 232 -2.33 -19.03 34.58
N GLY A 233 -2.48 -19.12 33.26
CA GLY A 233 -3.03 -18.00 32.46
C GLY A 233 -4.50 -17.65 32.76
N ALA A 234 -5.31 -18.66 33.12
CA ALA A 234 -6.73 -18.49 33.41
C ALA A 234 -7.02 -17.75 34.73
N PHE A 235 -6.05 -17.68 35.65
CA PHE A 235 -6.24 -17.01 36.95
C PHE A 235 -6.01 -15.49 36.86
N LEU A 236 -5.12 -15.04 35.95
CA LEU A 236 -4.87 -13.61 35.72
C LEU A 236 -5.93 -12.97 34.80
N GLY A 237 -6.49 -13.73 33.86
CA GLY A 237 -7.63 -13.27 33.04
C GLY A 237 -8.93 -13.05 33.82
N SER A 238 -9.03 -13.59 35.05
CA SER A 238 -10.16 -13.39 35.96
C SER A 238 -10.10 -12.07 36.74
N LEU A 239 -8.98 -11.34 36.69
CA LEU A 239 -8.78 -10.08 37.44
C LEU A 239 -9.04 -8.82 36.61
N ILE A 240 -9.19 -8.95 35.29
CA ILE A 240 -9.60 -7.88 34.37
C ILE A 240 -10.84 -8.42 33.66
N GLY A 241 -12.01 -7.85 33.94
CA GLY A 241 -13.33 -8.41 33.63
C GLY A 241 -13.71 -8.52 32.15
N ILE A 242 -12.88 -9.13 31.32
CA ILE A 242 -13.17 -9.43 29.92
C ILE A 242 -14.15 -10.61 29.91
N LYS A 243 -15.44 -10.29 29.76
CA LYS A 243 -16.52 -11.28 29.69
C LYS A 243 -16.29 -12.22 28.51
N SER A 244 -16.36 -13.51 28.78
CA SER A 244 -16.15 -14.63 27.85
C SER A 244 -17.41 -15.02 27.04
N ALA A 245 -18.36 -14.09 26.86
CA ALA A 245 -19.58 -14.28 26.07
C ALA A 245 -19.66 -13.20 24.99
N ALA A 246 -20.36 -13.48 23.87
CA ALA A 246 -20.60 -12.48 22.84
C ALA A 246 -21.19 -11.21 23.48
N ALA A 247 -20.61 -10.06 23.18
CA ALA A 247 -20.91 -8.82 23.86
C ALA A 247 -21.15 -7.69 22.84
N LYS A 248 -21.97 -6.71 23.19
CA LYS A 248 -22.14 -5.49 22.40
C LYS A 248 -21.05 -4.48 22.74
N VAL A 249 -19.79 -4.91 22.71
CA VAL A 249 -18.63 -4.12 23.11
C VAL A 249 -17.42 -4.52 22.27
N ILE A 250 -16.68 -3.55 21.73
CA ILE A 250 -15.41 -3.73 21.02
C ILE A 250 -14.28 -3.00 21.76
N ILE A 251 -13.06 -3.53 21.73
CA ILE A 251 -11.89 -2.77 22.19
C ILE A 251 -11.49 -1.79 21.10
N ALA A 252 -11.43 -0.51 21.44
CA ALA A 252 -11.06 0.54 20.49
C ALA A 252 -10.35 1.71 21.20
N PRO A 253 -9.50 2.46 20.48
CA PRO A 253 -8.90 3.66 21.03
C PRO A 253 -9.97 4.73 21.30
N LYS A 254 -9.79 5.48 22.38
CA LYS A 254 -10.57 6.67 22.73
C LYS A 254 -9.63 7.82 23.02
N LEU A 255 -10.01 9.02 22.57
CA LEU A 255 -9.22 10.23 22.78
C LEU A 255 -9.15 10.56 24.27
N ASN A 256 -7.95 10.84 24.75
CA ASN A 256 -7.72 11.29 26.12
C ASN A 256 -8.11 12.76 26.31
N PRO A 257 -8.32 13.21 27.56
CA PRO A 257 -8.66 14.61 27.85
C PRO A 257 -7.62 15.64 27.36
N ASP A 258 -6.39 15.19 27.10
CA ASP A 258 -5.33 16.02 26.52
C ASP A 258 -5.57 16.38 25.04
N GLY A 259 -6.56 15.76 24.40
CA GLY A 259 -6.92 15.96 23.00
C GLY A 259 -5.85 15.49 22.00
N ARG A 260 -4.88 14.69 22.43
CA ARG A 260 -3.70 14.30 21.64
C ARG A 260 -3.41 12.81 21.70
N THR A 261 -3.49 12.21 22.88
CA THR A 261 -3.21 10.79 23.09
C THR A 261 -4.50 9.99 23.16
N THR A 262 -4.38 8.67 23.17
CA THR A 262 -5.51 7.76 23.21
C THR A 262 -5.27 6.67 24.24
N SER A 263 -6.36 6.13 24.78
CA SER A 263 -6.37 4.95 25.65
C SER A 263 -7.30 3.89 25.05
N LEU A 264 -6.95 2.62 25.19
CA LEU A 264 -7.80 1.51 24.76
C LEU A 264 -8.91 1.29 25.77
N VAL A 265 -10.15 1.27 25.29
CA VAL A 265 -11.33 1.09 26.13
C VAL A 265 -12.31 0.14 25.48
N GLU A 266 -13.15 -0.47 26.32
CA GLU A 266 -14.36 -1.14 25.89
C GLU A 266 -15.38 -0.10 25.40
N GLN A 267 -15.68 -0.11 24.10
CA GLN A 267 -16.67 0.76 23.47
C GLN A 267 -17.93 -0.01 23.11
N PRO A 268 -19.13 0.49 23.48
CA PRO A 268 -20.37 -0.18 23.13
C PRO A 268 -20.59 -0.20 21.62
N THR A 269 -21.17 -1.28 21.12
CA THR A 269 -21.51 -1.48 19.70
C THR A 269 -23.01 -1.78 19.55
N ILE A 270 -23.51 -1.70 18.33
CA ILE A 270 -24.92 -2.02 18.04
C ILE A 270 -25.06 -3.51 17.75
N THR A 271 -24.09 -4.07 17.02
CA THR A 271 -24.00 -5.49 16.65
C THR A 271 -23.17 -6.30 17.65
N GLU A 272 -23.41 -7.60 17.75
CA GLU A 272 -22.67 -8.47 18.70
C GLU A 272 -21.24 -8.75 18.25
N VAL A 273 -20.29 -8.53 19.14
CA VAL A 273 -18.88 -8.89 18.98
C VAL A 273 -18.69 -10.32 19.48
N PRO A 274 -18.19 -11.25 18.64
CA PRO A 274 -17.96 -12.63 19.04
C PRO A 274 -17.04 -12.72 20.26
N ALA A 275 -17.30 -13.71 21.12
CA ALA A 275 -16.38 -14.03 22.21
C ALA A 275 -15.05 -14.55 21.65
N ASN A 276 -13.96 -14.34 22.41
CA ASN A 276 -12.68 -14.92 22.06
C ASN A 276 -12.77 -16.47 22.09
N PRO A 277 -12.45 -17.17 20.98
CA PRO A 277 -12.55 -18.63 20.91
C PRO A 277 -11.58 -19.36 21.86
N ASN A 278 -10.49 -18.70 22.29
CA ASN A 278 -9.41 -19.27 23.08
C ASN A 278 -8.83 -20.55 22.46
N SER A 279 -8.60 -20.55 21.14
CA SER A 279 -8.06 -21.70 20.40
C SER A 279 -6.58 -21.98 20.73
N GLY A 280 -5.90 -21.01 21.34
CA GLY A 280 -4.45 -21.05 21.61
C GLY A 280 -3.63 -20.30 20.57
N ASP A 281 -4.22 -19.96 19.41
CA ASP A 281 -3.65 -19.02 18.45
C ASP A 281 -4.23 -17.62 18.70
N ALA A 282 -3.46 -16.78 19.38
CA ALA A 282 -3.87 -15.44 19.75
C ALA A 282 -4.24 -14.55 18.56
N LEU A 283 -3.58 -14.71 17.41
CA LEU A 283 -3.84 -13.91 16.22
C LEU A 283 -5.06 -14.42 15.47
N ALA A 284 -5.26 -15.73 15.39
CA ALA A 284 -6.49 -16.28 14.82
C ALA A 284 -7.70 -15.91 15.69
N ASP A 285 -7.56 -16.02 17.02
CA ASP A 285 -8.60 -15.65 17.97
C ASP A 285 -8.97 -14.16 17.88
N SER A 286 -7.97 -13.26 17.77
CA SER A 286 -8.23 -11.83 17.64
C SER A 286 -8.95 -11.46 16.35
N LYS A 287 -8.66 -12.16 15.24
CA LYS A 287 -9.39 -11.98 13.97
C LYS A 287 -10.88 -12.30 14.10
N VAL A 288 -11.22 -13.38 14.81
CA VAL A 288 -12.62 -13.78 15.04
C VAL A 288 -13.37 -12.71 15.84
N VAL A 289 -12.71 -12.10 16.82
CA VAL A 289 -13.32 -11.06 17.66
C VAL A 289 -13.44 -9.73 16.91
N MET A 290 -12.36 -9.30 16.25
CA MET A 290 -12.26 -7.93 15.73
C MET A 290 -12.80 -7.76 14.31
N LEU A 291 -12.71 -8.80 13.46
CA LEU A 291 -13.16 -8.70 12.07
C LEU A 291 -14.60 -9.19 11.97
N ALA A 292 -15.53 -8.23 11.84
CA ALA A 292 -16.93 -8.55 11.62
C ALA A 292 -17.13 -9.28 10.29
N THR A 293 -18.16 -10.13 10.21
CA THR A 293 -18.50 -10.90 9.01
C THR A 293 -20.00 -10.86 8.76
N GLY A 294 -20.37 -11.05 7.49
CA GLY A 294 -21.75 -11.01 7.01
C GLY A 294 -22.41 -9.64 7.06
N LYS A 295 -23.70 -9.61 6.70
CA LYS A 295 -24.47 -8.37 6.59
C LYS A 295 -24.98 -7.88 7.95
N PRO A 296 -24.61 -6.66 8.40
CA PRO A 296 -25.22 -6.10 9.59
C PRO A 296 -26.67 -5.69 9.32
N PHE A 297 -27.56 -5.89 10.30
CA PHE A 297 -29.01 -5.69 10.14
C PHE A 297 -29.43 -4.25 9.77
N TYR A 298 -28.60 -3.25 10.06
CA TYR A 298 -28.88 -1.85 9.77
C TYR A 298 -28.44 -1.43 8.37
N ALA A 299 -27.58 -2.22 7.72
CA ALA A 299 -26.97 -1.83 6.46
C ALA A 299 -27.93 -2.07 5.28
N PRO A 300 -27.92 -1.17 4.27
CA PRO A 300 -28.55 -1.39 2.97
C PRO A 300 -28.12 -2.71 2.31
N ASP A 301 -28.90 -3.16 1.32
CA ASP A 301 -28.72 -4.47 0.69
C ASP A 301 -27.37 -4.70 0.02
N ASP A 302 -26.70 -3.63 -0.40
CA ASP A 302 -25.42 -3.66 -1.10
C ASP A 302 -24.22 -3.33 -0.21
N ILE A 303 -24.37 -3.41 1.11
CA ILE A 303 -23.31 -3.14 2.08
C ILE A 303 -23.18 -4.29 3.07
N ASP A 304 -22.01 -4.93 3.09
CA ASP A 304 -21.70 -6.11 3.89
C ASP A 304 -20.28 -6.00 4.48
N PHE A 305 -20.04 -6.60 5.64
CA PHE A 305 -18.70 -6.70 6.22
C PHE A 305 -17.75 -7.56 5.35
N ASP A 306 -18.29 -8.52 4.61
CA ASP A 306 -17.52 -9.45 3.76
C ASP A 306 -17.01 -8.79 2.46
N ASP A 307 -17.49 -7.59 2.11
CA ASP A 307 -16.97 -6.77 1.00
C ASP A 307 -16.58 -5.36 1.48
N PRO A 308 -15.46 -5.24 2.22
CA PRO A 308 -15.09 -4.00 2.88
C PRO A 308 -14.74 -2.85 1.92
N ILE A 309 -14.32 -3.16 0.69
CA ILE A 309 -13.99 -2.15 -0.33
C ILE A 309 -15.29 -1.56 -0.90
N ASN A 310 -16.24 -2.41 -1.30
CA ASN A 310 -17.54 -1.92 -1.74
C ASN A 310 -18.24 -1.17 -0.60
N ALA A 311 -18.26 -1.72 0.62
CA ALA A 311 -18.84 -1.07 1.78
C ALA A 311 -18.25 0.32 2.03
N GLN A 312 -16.92 0.49 1.93
CA GLN A 312 -16.28 1.80 2.05
C GLN A 312 -16.81 2.81 1.03
N ASN A 313 -16.88 2.40 -0.24
CA ASN A 313 -17.35 3.26 -1.32
C ASN A 313 -18.82 3.65 -1.14
N LYS A 314 -19.67 2.68 -0.76
CA LYS A 314 -21.10 2.87 -0.56
C LYS A 314 -21.39 3.73 0.66
N TRP A 315 -20.70 3.49 1.77
CA TRP A 315 -20.78 4.38 2.92
C TRP A 315 -20.34 5.80 2.56
N GLY A 316 -19.23 5.95 1.83
CA GLY A 316 -18.70 7.25 1.42
C GLY A 316 -19.65 8.06 0.54
N ALA A 317 -20.51 7.41 -0.26
CA ALA A 317 -21.52 8.08 -1.08
C ALA A 317 -22.58 8.80 -0.25
N TYR A 318 -22.91 8.30 0.95
CA TYR A 318 -23.86 8.94 1.85
C TYR A 318 -23.34 10.24 2.48
N GLU A 319 -22.01 10.48 2.46
CA GLU A 319 -21.48 11.74 2.98
C GLU A 319 -22.05 12.94 2.21
N ASP A 320 -22.13 12.86 0.88
CA ASP A 320 -22.68 13.94 0.06
C ASP A 320 -24.19 13.79 -0.17
N GLY A 321 -24.67 12.55 -0.23
CA GLY A 321 -26.06 12.22 -0.52
C GLY A 321 -27.06 12.54 0.60
N ILE A 322 -26.60 12.63 1.85
CA ILE A 322 -27.45 12.92 3.00
C ILE A 322 -27.12 14.31 3.57
N GLN A 323 -28.16 15.11 3.76
CA GLN A 323 -28.07 16.41 4.42
C GLN A 323 -28.79 16.34 5.76
N LEU A 324 -28.05 16.57 6.85
CA LEU A 324 -28.60 16.62 8.20
C LEU A 324 -28.85 18.07 8.61
N THR A 325 -29.83 18.30 9.48
CA THR A 325 -30.17 19.63 9.99
C THR A 325 -30.47 19.58 11.49
N GLY A 326 -30.36 20.72 12.17
CA GLY A 326 -30.72 20.86 13.58
C GLY A 326 -29.96 19.89 14.49
N ALA A 327 -30.69 19.20 15.38
CA ALA A 327 -30.10 18.31 16.38
C ALA A 327 -29.27 17.15 15.77
N LEU A 328 -29.68 16.63 14.60
CA LEU A 328 -28.92 15.56 13.93
C LEU A 328 -27.59 16.07 13.39
N GLN A 329 -27.53 17.31 12.89
CA GLN A 329 -26.26 17.91 12.46
C GLN A 329 -25.32 18.10 13.65
N THR A 330 -25.83 18.58 14.79
CA THR A 330 -25.02 18.70 16.01
C THR A 330 -24.47 17.36 16.48
N ARG A 331 -25.28 16.29 16.45
CA ARG A 331 -24.82 14.94 16.78
C ARG A 331 -23.79 14.41 15.81
N TYR A 332 -23.98 14.66 14.52
CA TYR A 332 -22.99 14.33 13.49
C TYR A 332 -21.64 15.00 13.77
N ASP A 333 -21.64 16.31 14.06
CA ASP A 333 -20.42 17.07 14.38
C ASP A 333 -19.70 16.51 15.63
N GLN A 334 -20.45 16.05 16.63
CA GLN A 334 -19.92 15.36 17.80
C GLN A 334 -19.27 14.02 17.43
N LEU A 335 -19.95 13.19 16.65
CA LEU A 335 -19.44 11.88 16.21
C LEU A 335 -18.12 12.03 15.44
N ILE A 336 -18.05 12.91 14.44
CA ILE A 336 -16.83 13.11 13.64
C ILE A 336 -15.70 13.82 14.41
N SER A 337 -16.02 14.45 15.54
CA SER A 337 -15.04 15.05 16.46
C SER A 337 -14.54 14.06 17.52
N ALA A 338 -15.24 12.96 17.76
CA ALA A 338 -14.87 11.94 18.72
C ALA A 338 -14.21 10.72 18.05
N MET A 339 -14.62 10.39 16.83
CA MET A 339 -14.08 9.27 16.09
C MET A 339 -12.66 9.53 15.61
N LEU A 340 -11.77 8.56 15.84
CA LEU A 340 -10.34 8.66 15.58
C LEU A 340 -9.97 8.06 14.22
N CYS A 341 -8.92 8.59 13.61
CA CYS A 341 -8.30 8.08 12.38
C CYS A 341 -6.90 7.53 12.63
N SER A 342 -6.71 6.80 13.73
CA SER A 342 -5.42 6.51 14.37
C SER A 342 -4.40 5.79 13.48
N TYR A 343 -4.83 4.97 12.52
CA TYR A 343 -3.92 4.07 11.79
C TYR A 343 -3.36 4.64 10.49
N CYS A 344 -4.05 5.60 9.87
CA CYS A 344 -3.66 6.19 8.59
C CYS A 344 -3.34 7.69 8.71
N CYS A 345 -4.03 8.39 9.59
CA CYS A 345 -3.91 9.83 9.80
C CYS A 345 -3.44 10.08 11.26
N GLY A 346 -2.29 10.71 11.45
CA GLY A 346 -1.80 11.10 12.76
C GLY A 346 -0.38 10.64 13.06
N SER A 347 0.10 10.99 14.26
CA SER A 347 1.43 10.69 14.73
C SER A 347 1.39 10.02 16.11
N PRO A 348 2.48 9.39 16.56
CA PRO A 348 2.59 8.81 17.90
C PRO A 348 2.10 9.74 19.02
N THR A 349 2.32 11.03 18.87
CA THR A 349 2.00 12.06 19.87
C THR A 349 0.72 12.83 19.57
N ARG A 350 0.01 12.48 18.49
CA ARG A 350 -1.20 13.19 18.06
C ARG A 350 -2.13 12.31 17.23
N ALA A 351 -3.25 11.92 17.84
CA ALA A 351 -4.36 11.33 17.11
C ALA A 351 -5.00 12.35 16.15
N THR A 352 -5.46 11.86 15.00
CA THR A 352 -6.26 12.66 14.06
C THR A 352 -7.72 12.31 14.22
N LEU A 353 -8.59 13.31 14.20
CA LEU A 353 -10.04 13.13 14.26
C LEU A 353 -10.63 12.90 12.86
N ASN A 354 -11.74 12.19 12.79
CA ASN A 354 -12.41 11.88 11.53
C ASN A 354 -12.76 13.14 10.71
N LYS A 355 -13.17 14.24 11.36
CA LYS A 355 -13.43 15.52 10.69
C LYS A 355 -12.20 16.19 10.05
N GLN A 356 -10.99 15.73 10.39
CA GLN A 356 -9.73 16.33 9.95
C GLN A 356 -9.05 15.55 8.82
N CYS A 357 -9.56 14.36 8.46
CA CYS A 357 -8.92 13.46 7.49
C CYS A 357 -9.78 13.35 6.23
N GLY A 358 -9.15 13.49 5.06
CA GLY A 358 -9.81 13.49 3.74
C GLY A 358 -9.78 12.14 3.01
N CYS A 359 -9.37 11.06 3.68
CA CYS A 359 -9.25 9.74 3.05
C CYS A 359 -10.64 9.08 2.84
N ALA A 360 -10.68 8.09 1.96
CA ALA A 360 -11.90 7.33 1.67
C ALA A 360 -12.50 6.64 2.91
N HIS A 361 -11.67 6.20 3.86
CA HIS A 361 -12.12 5.64 5.14
C HIS A 361 -12.84 6.67 6.02
N ALA A 362 -12.27 7.87 6.12
CA ALA A 362 -12.89 8.95 6.90
C ALA A 362 -14.21 9.36 6.25
N ARG A 363 -14.23 9.46 4.91
CA ARG A 363 -15.43 9.69 4.10
C ARG A 363 -16.52 8.63 4.36
N ALA A 364 -16.12 7.36 4.36
CA ALA A 364 -17.01 6.24 4.62
C ALA A 364 -17.64 6.35 6.02
N VAL A 365 -16.84 6.60 7.06
CA VAL A 365 -17.39 6.79 8.43
C VAL A 365 -18.34 7.98 8.52
N ARG A 366 -18.03 9.10 7.86
CA ARG A 366 -18.93 10.26 7.85
C ARG A 366 -20.26 9.93 7.18
N GLY A 367 -20.22 9.26 6.04
CA GLY A 367 -21.43 8.80 5.37
C GLY A 367 -22.20 7.74 6.17
N PHE A 368 -21.51 6.81 6.84
CA PHE A 368 -22.11 5.88 7.80
C PHE A 368 -22.84 6.63 8.92
N TYR A 369 -22.21 7.62 9.56
CA TYR A 369 -22.87 8.40 10.61
C TYR A 369 -24.06 9.18 10.09
N LYS A 370 -23.99 9.77 8.89
CA LYS A 370 -25.13 10.45 8.30
C LYS A 370 -26.31 9.52 8.09
N TYR A 371 -26.06 8.35 7.50
CA TYR A 371 -27.07 7.32 7.31
C TYR A 371 -27.67 6.84 8.64
N MET A 372 -26.82 6.54 9.63
CA MET A 372 -27.26 6.05 10.93
C MET A 372 -28.04 7.09 11.70
N LEU A 373 -27.65 8.36 11.67
CA LEU A 373 -28.40 9.44 12.33
C LEU A 373 -29.74 9.71 11.64
N GLN A 374 -29.79 9.65 10.30
CA GLN A 374 -31.04 9.83 9.55
C GLN A 374 -32.03 8.69 9.81
N THR A 375 -31.53 7.45 9.90
CA THR A 375 -32.37 6.23 9.93
C THR A 375 -32.64 5.71 11.35
N TYR A 376 -31.67 5.88 12.25
CA TYR A 376 -31.67 5.28 13.59
C TYR A 376 -31.22 6.25 14.69
N GLY A 377 -31.21 7.57 14.42
CA GLY A 377 -30.70 8.56 15.36
C GLY A 377 -31.41 8.52 16.72
N ASP A 378 -32.71 8.25 16.76
CA ASP A 378 -33.49 8.13 17.99
C ASP A 378 -33.26 6.82 18.76
N LYS A 379 -32.62 5.82 18.15
CA LYS A 379 -32.45 4.47 18.73
C LYS A 379 -31.09 4.21 19.35
N TYR A 380 -30.03 4.81 18.80
CA TYR A 380 -28.66 4.53 19.22
C TYR A 380 -27.94 5.78 19.72
N SER A 381 -27.17 5.59 20.79
CA SER A 381 -26.31 6.61 21.39
C SER A 381 -25.12 6.94 20.47
N ASN A 382 -24.45 8.06 20.75
CA ASN A 382 -23.25 8.41 20.00
C ASN A 382 -22.12 7.41 20.26
N GLU A 383 -22.02 6.92 21.50
CA GLU A 383 -21.03 5.94 21.92
C GLU A 383 -21.21 4.61 21.18
N GLU A 384 -22.46 4.13 21.05
CA GLU A 384 -22.76 2.92 20.27
C GLU A 384 -22.44 3.08 18.79
N LEU A 385 -22.72 4.26 18.21
CA LEU A 385 -22.37 4.54 16.81
C LEU A 385 -20.85 4.62 16.60
N ILE A 386 -20.11 5.17 17.57
CA ILE A 386 -18.65 5.21 17.51
C ILE A 386 -18.08 3.80 17.60
N GLY A 387 -18.51 2.97 18.56
CA GLY A 387 -18.05 1.59 18.64
C GLY A 387 -18.44 0.78 17.39
N GLU A 388 -19.66 0.97 16.87
CA GLU A 388 -20.08 0.31 15.62
C GLU A 388 -19.21 0.73 14.43
N SER A 389 -18.84 2.01 14.34
CA SER A 389 -17.90 2.45 13.30
C SER A 389 -16.49 1.88 13.46
N HIS A 390 -16.08 1.52 14.69
CA HIS A 390 -14.82 0.79 14.92
C HIS A 390 -14.87 -0.64 14.36
N ARG A 391 -16.05 -1.27 14.29
CA ARG A 391 -16.20 -2.57 13.60
C ARG A 391 -15.89 -2.47 12.12
N TRP A 392 -16.35 -1.40 11.46
CA TRP A 392 -15.99 -1.12 10.07
C TRP A 392 -14.49 -0.78 9.93
N TYR A 393 -13.95 -0.01 10.86
CA TYR A 393 -12.53 0.32 10.90
C TYR A 393 -11.63 -0.92 11.04
N ALA A 394 -12.06 -1.95 11.78
CA ALA A 394 -11.32 -3.21 11.87
C ALA A 394 -11.18 -3.92 10.53
N LEU A 395 -12.12 -3.75 9.62
CA LEU A 395 -12.03 -4.31 8.27
C LEU A 395 -11.11 -3.50 7.35
N TRP A 396 -11.11 -2.17 7.53
CA TRP A 396 -10.28 -1.27 6.72
C TRP A 396 -8.83 -1.14 7.23
N TYR A 397 -8.63 -1.33 8.53
CA TYR A 397 -7.34 -1.23 9.23
C TYR A 397 -7.10 -2.44 10.14
N PRO A 398 -7.10 -3.67 9.59
CA PRO A 398 -7.06 -4.88 10.41
C PRO A 398 -5.80 -4.98 11.25
N LYS A 399 -4.62 -4.59 10.74
CA LYS A 399 -3.37 -4.67 11.51
C LYS A 399 -3.47 -3.88 12.82
N GLY A 400 -3.82 -2.59 12.74
CA GLY A 400 -3.84 -1.71 13.91
C GLY A 400 -4.93 -2.09 14.91
N MET A 401 -6.14 -2.42 14.44
CA MET A 401 -7.22 -2.85 15.33
C MET A 401 -6.91 -4.20 16.02
N LEU A 402 -6.25 -5.13 15.32
CA LEU A 402 -5.80 -6.39 15.92
C LEU A 402 -4.66 -6.16 16.93
N GLU A 403 -3.74 -5.24 16.64
CA GLU A 403 -2.66 -4.86 17.55
C GLU A 403 -3.22 -4.27 18.84
N ASP A 404 -4.17 -3.34 18.75
CA ASP A 404 -4.82 -2.73 19.90
C ASP A 404 -5.55 -3.77 20.74
N TYR A 405 -6.30 -4.66 20.10
CA TYR A 405 -6.96 -5.76 20.80
C TYR A 405 -5.96 -6.67 21.52
N LEU A 406 -4.87 -7.05 20.84
CA LEU A 406 -3.81 -7.88 21.41
C LEU A 406 -3.11 -7.17 22.56
N LEU A 407 -2.84 -5.87 22.44
CA LEU A 407 -2.25 -5.05 23.49
C LEU A 407 -3.17 -5.00 24.73
N ALA A 408 -4.46 -4.69 24.54
CA ALA A 408 -5.44 -4.59 25.61
C ALA A 408 -5.70 -5.95 26.30
N THR A 409 -5.52 -7.06 25.59
CA THR A 409 -5.67 -8.42 26.13
C THR A 409 -4.36 -9.01 26.67
N GLY A 410 -3.28 -8.22 26.74
CA GLY A 410 -2.00 -8.64 27.30
C GLY A 410 -1.17 -9.57 26.40
N LYS A 411 -1.49 -9.64 25.11
CA LYS A 411 -0.85 -10.49 24.08
C LYS A 411 -0.16 -9.67 23.00
N GLY A 412 0.34 -8.49 23.37
CA GLY A 412 0.82 -7.51 22.42
C GLY A 412 2.10 -7.90 21.65
N ASP A 413 2.86 -8.86 22.16
CA ASP A 413 4.06 -9.42 21.53
C ASP A 413 3.78 -10.27 20.28
N VAL A 414 2.53 -10.67 20.04
CA VAL A 414 2.14 -11.63 18.98
C VAL A 414 2.41 -11.12 17.56
N ILE A 415 2.13 -9.86 17.27
CA ILE A 415 2.36 -9.25 15.94
C ILE A 415 3.38 -8.12 15.93
N GLY A 416 4.04 -7.90 17.08
CA GLY A 416 4.87 -6.73 17.33
C GLY A 416 4.03 -5.46 17.53
N HIS A 417 4.67 -4.43 18.10
CA HIS A 417 4.03 -3.14 18.34
C HIS A 417 4.61 -2.05 17.46
N GLU A 418 3.74 -1.34 16.76
CA GLU A 418 4.08 -0.16 15.98
C GLU A 418 3.27 1.04 16.47
N THR A 419 3.99 2.11 16.76
CA THR A 419 3.33 3.36 17.15
C THR A 419 2.48 3.94 16.02
N HIS A 420 1.30 4.42 16.39
CA HIS A 420 0.34 5.05 15.50
C HIS A 420 -0.39 6.21 16.22
N GLY A 421 -1.38 6.81 15.57
CA GLY A 421 -2.04 8.05 15.97
C GLY A 421 -2.49 8.07 17.43
N GLY A 422 -1.75 8.81 18.27
CA GLY A 422 -2.05 8.99 19.69
C GLY A 422 -1.67 7.80 20.59
N ALA A 423 -0.97 6.80 20.08
CA ALA A 423 -0.53 5.61 20.82
C ALA A 423 0.81 5.81 21.57
N GLY A 424 1.35 7.03 21.67
CA GLY A 424 2.64 7.25 22.35
C GLY A 424 3.85 6.73 21.55
N ALA A 425 5.06 7.13 21.95
CA ALA A 425 6.29 6.80 21.21
C ALA A 425 6.66 5.30 21.27
N ASP A 426 6.19 4.60 22.29
CA ASP A 426 6.33 3.16 22.50
C ASP A 426 5.18 2.35 21.87
N GLY A 427 4.23 3.02 21.22
CA GLY A 427 3.04 2.39 20.63
C GLY A 427 2.02 1.92 21.65
N ARG A 428 2.15 2.31 22.92
CA ARG A 428 1.20 2.01 23.97
C ARG A 428 0.24 3.17 24.20
N HIS A 429 -1.04 2.89 23.99
CA HIS A 429 -2.13 3.82 24.25
C HIS A 429 -2.26 4.18 25.74
N GLY A 430 -1.60 5.27 26.16
CA GLY A 430 -1.80 5.90 27.46
C GLY A 430 -1.78 4.94 28.65
N LEU A 431 -0.94 3.89 28.57
CA LEU A 431 -0.70 2.94 29.65
C LEU A 431 0.23 3.52 30.71
#